data_AF-A0A1Y1KB51-F1
#
_entry.id   AF-A0A1Y1KB51-F1
#
_cell.length_a   1.000
_cell.length_b   1.000
_cell.length_c   1.000
_cell.angle_alpha   90.00
_cell.angle_beta   90.00
_cell.angle_gamma   90.00
#
_symmetry.space_group_name_H-M   'P 1'
#
loop_
_entity.id
_entity.type
_entity.pdbx_description
1 polymer ?
#
loop_
_entity_poly.entity_id
_entity_poly.type
_entity_poly.pdbx_seq_one_letter_code
_entity_poly.pdbx_strand_id
1 'polypeptide(L)'
;MQNAILANLPKLYRVYNKYATIATNHTTDFKPTLIRYFLWQMLRDFDYITSDYSLVEIDLILLQNPNSGLKWCHDPFEEVFFWQFLQLLVCLAWKFHAAETVTGDCKNDGVLATIFARFLTDVVYARPYFTSACSLFEYRDVLPFKQVYSLYKSLGEPHSARDFLSKICTSPGFPIPCENRGNFSPQQGVNAIAIGGNLMYLTGVVFSRFLK
;
A
#
# COMPACT_ATOMS: atom_id res chain seq x y z
N MET A 1 -15.36 15.59 -15.55
CA MET A 1 -14.13 15.07 -14.88
C MET A 1 -13.07 16.14 -14.63
N GLN A 2 -12.54 16.83 -15.66
CA GLN A 2 -11.52 17.87 -15.50
C GLN A 2 -11.88 18.94 -14.45
N ASN A 3 -13.12 19.45 -14.49
CA ASN A 3 -13.62 20.42 -13.51
C ASN A 3 -13.60 19.90 -12.07
N ALA A 4 -13.91 18.61 -11.87
CA ALA A 4 -13.91 17.98 -10.55
C ALA A 4 -12.47 17.87 -9.99
N ILE A 5 -11.49 17.56 -10.83
CA ILE A 5 -10.07 17.57 -10.47
C ILE A 5 -9.61 18.99 -10.13
N LEU A 6 -9.89 19.97 -10.99
CA LEU A 6 -9.48 21.36 -10.81
C LEU A 6 -10.07 21.96 -9.51
N ALA A 7 -11.34 21.70 -9.22
CA ALA A 7 -12.00 22.16 -8.00
C ALA A 7 -11.36 21.58 -6.72
N ASN A 8 -10.76 20.40 -6.80
CA ASN A 8 -10.12 19.72 -5.67
C ASN A 8 -8.60 19.85 -5.65
N LEU A 9 -7.98 20.46 -6.67
CA LEU A 9 -6.54 20.49 -6.86
C LEU A 9 -5.77 21.00 -5.63
N PRO A 10 -6.19 22.09 -4.95
CA PRO A 10 -5.49 22.57 -3.76
C PRO A 10 -5.52 21.57 -2.59
N LYS A 11 -6.64 20.87 -2.39
CA LYS A 11 -6.77 19.85 -1.33
C LYS A 11 -5.96 18.61 -1.66
N LEU A 12 -6.03 18.14 -2.90
CA LEU A 12 -5.25 17.00 -3.40
C LEU A 12 -3.74 17.27 -3.29
N TYR A 13 -3.31 18.50 -3.59
CA TYR A 13 -1.91 18.89 -3.45
C TYR A 13 -1.46 18.91 -1.97
N ARG A 14 -2.35 19.29 -1.04
CA ARG A 14 -2.07 19.19 0.41
C ARG A 14 -1.92 17.75 0.86
N VAL A 15 -2.79 16.84 0.40
CA VAL A 15 -2.67 15.39 0.68
C VAL A 15 -1.34 14.86 0.15
N TYR A 16 -1.03 15.13 -1.13
CA TYR A 16 0.20 14.69 -1.77
C TYR A 16 1.44 15.17 -1.00
N ASN A 17 1.52 16.47 -0.68
CA ASN A 17 2.67 17.01 0.04
C ASN A 17 2.77 16.44 1.45
N LYS A 18 1.64 16.25 2.14
CA LYS A 18 1.62 15.67 3.49
C LYS A 18 2.26 14.29 3.52
N TYR A 19 1.98 13.46 2.52
CA TYR A 19 2.60 12.14 2.40
C TYR A 19 4.02 12.18 1.85
N ALA A 20 4.32 13.08 0.91
CA ALA A 20 5.68 13.28 0.41
C ALA A 20 6.66 13.73 1.52
N THR A 21 6.15 14.38 2.56
CA THR A 21 6.92 14.80 3.74
C THR A 21 6.61 14.00 5.00
N ILE A 22 5.96 12.83 4.90
CA ILE A 22 5.50 12.07 6.08
C ILE A 22 6.63 11.68 7.02
N ALA A 23 7.85 11.50 6.50
CA ALA A 23 9.04 11.12 7.28
C ALA A 23 9.85 12.32 7.81
N THR A 24 9.43 13.56 7.56
CA THR A 24 10.11 14.77 8.05
C THR A 24 9.19 15.61 8.93
N ASN A 25 9.74 16.07 10.06
CA ASN A 25 9.07 17.01 10.96
C ASN A 25 9.46 18.47 10.65
N HIS A 26 10.37 18.69 9.70
CA HIS A 26 10.86 20.01 9.32
C HIS A 26 10.26 20.46 7.99
N THR A 27 10.10 21.78 7.86
CA THR A 27 9.77 22.41 6.58
C THR A 27 10.91 22.19 5.60
N THR A 28 10.59 21.69 4.41
CA THR A 28 11.56 21.45 3.34
C THR A 28 11.66 22.69 2.46
N ASP A 29 12.88 23.13 2.14
CA ASP A 29 13.13 24.24 1.21
C ASP A 29 12.95 23.84 -0.27
N PHE A 30 12.79 22.54 -0.53
CA PHE A 30 12.56 21.99 -1.85
C PHE A 30 11.11 21.50 -2.01
N LYS A 31 10.68 21.38 -3.27
CA LYS A 31 9.38 20.77 -3.60
C LYS A 31 9.45 19.26 -3.35
N PRO A 32 8.73 18.72 -2.36
CA PRO A 32 8.82 17.31 -2.05
C PRO A 32 8.15 16.47 -3.15
N THR A 33 8.77 15.33 -3.44
CA THR A 33 8.23 14.32 -4.36
C THR A 33 7.81 13.11 -3.55
N LEU A 34 6.62 12.58 -3.82
CA LEU A 34 6.14 11.37 -3.17
C LEU A 34 6.98 10.20 -3.67
N ILE A 35 7.37 9.30 -2.79
CA ILE A 35 7.93 8.00 -3.19
C ILE A 35 6.87 6.91 -3.00
N ARG A 36 7.01 5.85 -3.77
CA ARG A 36 6.11 4.69 -3.79
C ARG A 36 5.84 4.09 -2.40
N TYR A 37 6.84 4.02 -1.54
CA TYR A 37 6.65 3.56 -0.16
C TYR A 37 5.68 4.44 0.65
N PHE A 38 5.79 5.77 0.54
CA PHE A 38 4.87 6.70 1.23
C PHE A 38 3.48 6.70 0.61
N LEU A 39 3.38 6.46 -0.70
CA LEU A 39 2.11 6.19 -1.36
C LEU A 39 1.43 4.95 -0.77
N TRP A 40 2.15 3.86 -0.54
CA TRP A 40 1.57 2.66 0.09
C TRP A 40 1.13 2.93 1.53
N GLN A 41 1.89 3.71 2.31
CA GLN A 41 1.46 4.14 3.64
C GLN A 41 0.15 4.94 3.56
N MET A 42 0.02 5.88 2.62
CA MET A 42 -1.22 6.62 2.40
C MET A 42 -2.41 5.70 2.12
N LEU A 43 -2.24 4.72 1.23
CA LEU A 43 -3.30 3.76 0.92
C LEU A 43 -3.71 2.92 2.14
N ARG A 44 -2.78 2.66 3.07
CA ARG A 44 -3.09 2.05 4.37
C ARG A 44 -3.92 2.97 5.25
N ASP A 45 -3.52 4.23 5.36
CA ASP A 45 -4.16 5.20 6.25
C ASP A 45 -5.58 5.55 5.79
N PHE A 46 -5.85 5.45 4.48
CA PHE A 46 -7.21 5.52 3.94
C PHE A 46 -8.09 4.35 4.38
N ASP A 47 -7.52 3.37 5.10
CA ASP A 47 -8.19 2.14 5.54
C ASP A 47 -8.80 1.38 4.36
N TYR A 48 -8.13 1.46 3.21
CA TYR A 48 -8.57 0.82 1.97
C TYR A 48 -8.03 -0.61 1.80
N ILE A 49 -7.13 -1.04 2.69
CA ILE A 49 -6.56 -2.40 2.69
C ILE A 49 -7.53 -3.39 3.33
N THR A 50 -8.70 -2.95 3.77
CA THR A 50 -9.65 -3.76 4.52
C THR A 50 -10.86 -4.10 3.65
N SER A 51 -10.69 -5.06 2.73
CA SER A 51 -11.61 -6.21 2.50
C SER A 51 -11.59 -6.81 1.10
N ASP A 52 -11.14 -6.10 0.05
CA ASP A 52 -11.21 -6.64 -1.33
C ASP A 52 -9.88 -6.66 -2.10
N TYR A 53 -8.92 -5.80 -1.74
CA TYR A 53 -7.62 -5.72 -2.44
C TYR A 53 -6.47 -5.46 -1.47
N SER A 54 -5.39 -6.22 -1.64
CA SER A 54 -4.10 -6.02 -0.99
C SER A 54 -3.32 -4.87 -1.65
N LEU A 55 -2.33 -4.31 -0.93
CA LEU A 55 -1.40 -3.33 -1.50
C LEU A 55 -0.69 -3.85 -2.76
N VAL A 56 -0.36 -5.14 -2.77
CA VAL A 56 0.30 -5.78 -3.91
C VAL A 56 -0.62 -5.75 -5.13
N GLU A 57 -1.89 -6.09 -4.97
CA GLU A 57 -2.87 -6.04 -6.06
C GLU A 57 -3.11 -4.61 -6.56
N ILE A 58 -3.19 -3.64 -5.65
CA ILE A 58 -3.29 -2.23 -6.04
C ILE A 58 -2.06 -1.80 -6.84
N ASP A 59 -0.85 -2.17 -6.40
CA ASP A 59 0.40 -1.82 -7.09
C ASP A 59 0.49 -2.46 -8.49
N LEU A 60 0.04 -3.71 -8.63
CA LEU A 60 -0.05 -4.41 -9.91
C LEU A 60 -1.07 -3.76 -10.86
N ILE A 61 -2.26 -3.38 -10.35
CA ILE A 61 -3.28 -2.67 -11.15
C ILE A 61 -2.72 -1.35 -11.68
N LEU A 62 -1.94 -0.64 -10.86
CA LEU A 62 -1.32 0.62 -11.26
C LEU A 62 -0.26 0.38 -12.35
N LEU A 63 0.55 -0.66 -12.22
CA LEU A 63 1.55 -1.02 -13.22
C LEU A 63 0.92 -1.46 -14.56
N GLN A 64 -0.23 -2.14 -14.51
CA GLN A 64 -0.98 -2.54 -15.71
C GLN A 64 -1.52 -1.35 -16.50
N ASN A 65 -1.64 -0.16 -15.89
CA ASN A 65 -2.00 1.04 -16.62
C ASN A 65 -0.76 1.56 -17.38
N PRO A 66 -0.74 1.49 -18.73
CA PRO A 66 0.40 1.93 -19.52
C PRO A 66 0.69 3.43 -19.38
N ASN A 67 -0.29 4.21 -18.91
CA ASN A 67 -0.16 5.65 -18.71
C ASN A 67 0.31 6.02 -17.29
N SER A 68 0.49 5.05 -16.39
CA SER A 68 0.89 5.31 -14.99
C SER A 68 2.29 5.93 -14.87
N GLY A 69 3.15 5.72 -15.87
CA GLY A 69 4.54 6.17 -15.87
C GLY A 69 5.44 5.46 -14.86
N LEU A 70 4.95 4.39 -14.25
CA LEU A 70 5.69 3.56 -13.30
C LEU A 70 6.57 2.57 -14.06
N LYS A 71 7.82 2.44 -13.66
CA LYS A 71 8.84 1.67 -14.39
C LYS A 71 8.99 0.26 -13.85
N TRP A 72 8.91 0.08 -12.54
CA TRP A 72 9.22 -1.17 -11.88
C TRP A 72 8.10 -1.59 -10.92
N CYS A 73 7.81 -2.88 -10.93
CA CYS A 73 6.96 -3.46 -9.91
C CYS A 73 7.68 -3.39 -8.56
N HIS A 74 6.98 -2.99 -7.50
CA HIS A 74 7.46 -3.10 -6.13
C HIS A 74 8.73 -2.32 -5.76
N ASP A 75 9.15 -1.30 -6.55
CA ASP A 75 10.25 -0.41 -6.14
C ASP A 75 9.76 0.64 -5.13
N PRO A 76 10.10 0.51 -3.82
CA PRO A 76 9.61 1.42 -2.79
C PRO A 76 10.17 2.85 -2.91
N PHE A 77 11.28 3.02 -3.65
CA PHE A 77 11.96 4.31 -3.77
C PHE A 77 11.65 5.03 -5.08
N GLU A 78 10.82 4.43 -5.95
CA GLU A 78 10.40 5.08 -7.18
C GLU A 78 9.61 6.36 -6.88
N GLU A 79 9.96 7.43 -7.58
CA GLU A 79 9.26 8.71 -7.50
C GLU A 79 7.87 8.62 -8.13
N VAL A 80 6.89 9.18 -7.43
CA VAL A 80 5.51 9.31 -7.87
C VAL A 80 5.21 10.80 -7.98
N PHE A 81 5.21 11.33 -9.19
CA PHE A 81 4.89 12.72 -9.44
C PHE A 81 3.40 13.02 -9.17
N PHE A 82 3.09 14.29 -8.90
CA PHE A 82 1.72 14.71 -8.61
C PHE A 82 0.70 14.31 -9.69
N TRP A 83 1.08 14.33 -10.97
CA TRP A 83 0.18 13.90 -12.05
C TRP A 83 -0.08 12.38 -12.02
N GLN A 84 0.91 11.56 -11.65
CA GLN A 84 0.76 10.11 -11.47
C GLN A 84 -0.15 9.82 -10.28
N PHE A 85 0.03 10.59 -9.19
CA PHE A 85 -0.85 10.56 -8.03
C PHE A 85 -2.30 10.87 -8.41
N LEU A 86 -2.55 11.91 -9.21
CA LEU A 86 -3.91 12.20 -9.67
C LEU A 86 -4.50 11.07 -10.51
N GLN A 87 -3.75 10.51 -11.46
CA GLN A 87 -4.20 9.38 -12.26
C GLN A 87 -4.50 8.15 -11.41
N LEU A 88 -3.68 7.88 -10.40
CA LEU A 88 -3.88 6.81 -9.43
C LEU A 88 -5.21 6.98 -8.70
N LEU A 89 -5.51 8.17 -8.16
CA LEU A 89 -6.77 8.40 -7.46
C LEU A 89 -7.99 8.21 -8.37
N VAL A 90 -7.88 8.59 -9.66
CA VAL A 90 -8.95 8.34 -10.63
C VAL A 90 -9.14 6.85 -10.89
N CYS A 91 -8.04 6.09 -11.03
CA CYS A 91 -8.09 4.64 -11.21
C CYS A 91 -8.72 3.95 -10.00
N LEU A 92 -8.33 4.34 -8.79
CA LEU A 92 -8.89 3.80 -7.55
C LEU A 92 -10.37 4.18 -7.41
N ALA A 93 -10.75 5.44 -7.67
CA ALA A 93 -12.14 5.85 -7.64
C ALA A 93 -13.00 5.01 -8.59
N TRP A 94 -12.55 4.77 -9.82
CA TRP A 94 -13.25 3.89 -10.76
C TRP A 94 -13.33 2.46 -10.24
N LYS A 95 -12.22 1.88 -9.79
CA LYS A 95 -12.19 0.49 -9.33
C LYS A 95 -13.07 0.23 -8.11
N PHE A 96 -13.16 1.17 -7.19
CA PHE A 96 -13.86 0.97 -5.92
C PHE A 96 -15.30 1.49 -5.92
N HIS A 97 -15.57 2.61 -6.61
CA HIS A 97 -16.87 3.29 -6.52
C HIS A 97 -17.71 3.17 -7.79
N ALA A 98 -17.21 2.59 -8.89
CA ALA A 98 -18.02 2.40 -10.09
C ALA A 98 -19.20 1.44 -9.88
N ALA A 99 -19.05 0.39 -9.06
CA ALA A 99 -20.14 -0.56 -8.84
C ALA A 99 -21.33 0.04 -8.06
N GLU A 100 -21.07 0.95 -7.11
CA GLU A 100 -22.12 1.56 -6.27
C GLU A 100 -22.86 2.73 -6.92
N THR A 101 -22.29 3.35 -7.95
CA THR A 101 -22.75 4.64 -8.49
C THR A 101 -23.55 4.52 -9.78
N VAL A 102 -23.56 3.35 -10.43
CA VAL A 102 -24.42 3.10 -11.61
C VAL A 102 -25.92 3.20 -11.26
N THR A 103 -26.29 3.22 -9.98
CA THR A 103 -27.68 3.27 -9.51
C THR A 103 -28.15 4.66 -9.04
N GLY A 104 -27.30 5.70 -9.06
CA GLY A 104 -27.61 7.02 -8.49
C GLY A 104 -27.67 8.16 -9.52
N ASP A 105 -28.51 9.17 -9.25
CA ASP A 105 -28.69 10.36 -10.08
C ASP A 105 -27.34 11.05 -10.38
N CYS A 106 -26.89 10.93 -11.62
CA CYS A 106 -25.71 11.58 -12.11
C CYS A 106 -26.03 13.07 -12.28
N LYS A 107 -25.59 13.92 -11.34
CA LYS A 107 -25.57 15.37 -11.60
C LYS A 107 -24.77 15.63 -12.89
N ASN A 108 -25.10 16.71 -13.59
CA ASN A 108 -24.66 17.12 -14.94
C ASN A 108 -23.13 17.06 -15.25
N ASP A 109 -22.27 16.73 -14.28
CA ASP A 109 -20.81 16.63 -14.39
C ASP A 109 -20.28 15.27 -14.91
N GLY A 110 -21.18 14.30 -15.11
CA GLY A 110 -20.91 12.98 -15.68
C GLY A 110 -20.52 11.92 -14.63
N VAL A 111 -20.85 10.65 -14.93
CA VAL A 111 -20.71 9.48 -14.01
C VAL A 111 -19.35 9.42 -13.32
N LEU A 112 -18.26 9.53 -14.10
CA LEU A 112 -16.89 9.46 -13.55
C LEU A 112 -16.56 10.61 -12.59
N ALA A 113 -17.09 11.82 -12.84
CA ALA A 113 -16.86 12.96 -11.97
C ALA A 113 -17.59 12.78 -10.63
N THR A 114 -18.80 12.22 -10.67
CA THR A 114 -19.58 11.87 -9.47
C THR A 114 -18.88 10.80 -8.66
N ILE A 115 -18.43 9.72 -9.30
CA ILE A 115 -17.61 8.65 -8.69
C ILE A 115 -16.39 9.23 -7.99
N PHE A 116 -15.64 10.06 -8.71
CA PHE A 116 -14.42 10.65 -8.18
C PHE A 116 -14.68 11.58 -6.99
N ALA A 117 -15.69 12.45 -7.09
CA ALA A 117 -16.05 13.37 -6.00
C ALA A 117 -16.50 12.62 -4.73
N ARG A 118 -17.24 11.53 -4.89
CA ARG A 118 -17.64 10.66 -3.79
C ARG A 118 -16.44 9.96 -3.16
N PHE A 119 -15.58 9.34 -3.98
CA PHE A 119 -14.33 8.75 -3.52
C PHE A 119 -13.47 9.75 -2.71
N LEU A 120 -13.34 11.00 -3.18
CA LEU A 120 -12.59 12.00 -2.42
C LEU A 120 -13.19 12.27 -1.04
N THR A 121 -14.52 12.40 -0.95
CA THR A 121 -15.22 12.70 0.31
C THR A 121 -15.19 11.52 1.27
N ASP A 122 -15.53 10.33 0.77
CA ASP A 122 -15.76 9.13 1.58
C ASP A 122 -14.44 8.44 1.97
N VAL A 123 -13.35 8.75 1.26
CA VAL A 123 -12.05 8.07 1.41
C VAL A 123 -10.95 9.04 1.72
N VAL A 124 -10.60 9.87 0.74
CA VAL A 124 -9.36 10.67 0.77
C VAL A 124 -9.42 11.73 1.85
N TYR A 125 -10.61 12.28 2.10
CA TYR A 125 -10.84 13.34 3.09
C TYR A 125 -11.60 12.88 4.33
N ALA A 126 -12.13 11.65 4.34
CA ALA A 126 -13.00 11.17 5.42
C ALA A 126 -12.29 11.04 6.76
N ARG A 127 -10.97 10.77 6.73
CA ARG A 127 -10.18 10.56 7.94
C ARG A 127 -9.11 11.64 8.08
N PRO A 128 -8.84 12.12 9.32
CA PRO A 128 -7.64 12.89 9.55
C PRO A 128 -6.42 12.04 9.16
N TYR A 129 -5.39 12.69 8.62
CA TYR A 129 -4.14 12.00 8.25
C TYR A 129 -3.62 11.22 9.46
N PHE A 130 -3.87 9.91 9.47
CA PHE A 130 -3.47 9.05 10.57
C PHE A 130 -1.98 8.82 10.42
N THR A 131 -1.18 9.65 11.06
CA THR A 131 0.25 9.36 11.29
C THR A 131 0.45 8.26 12.33
N SER A 132 -0.65 7.63 12.79
CA SER A 132 -0.64 6.59 13.82
C SER A 132 0.20 5.41 13.35
N ALA A 133 1.32 5.20 14.04
CA ALA A 133 2.23 4.10 13.81
C ALA A 133 2.82 4.06 12.39
N CYS A 134 3.48 5.16 11.99
CA CYS A 134 4.49 5.06 10.95
C CYS A 134 5.56 4.07 11.44
N SER A 135 5.44 2.79 11.06
CA SER A 135 6.55 1.81 11.07
C SER A 135 7.84 2.42 10.51
N LEU A 136 7.70 3.42 9.63
CA LEU A 136 8.74 4.34 9.19
C LEU A 136 9.58 4.96 10.30
N PHE A 137 8.98 5.43 11.38
CA PHE A 137 9.69 6.04 12.51
C PHE A 137 10.10 5.00 13.54
N GLU A 138 9.30 3.97 13.75
CA GLU A 138 9.58 2.91 14.73
C GLU A 138 10.88 2.15 14.39
N TYR A 139 11.12 1.88 13.10
CA TYR A 139 12.27 1.11 12.64
C TYR A 139 13.30 1.94 11.85
N ARG A 140 13.11 3.27 11.75
CA ARG A 140 13.96 4.15 10.94
C ARG A 140 15.44 4.02 11.25
N ASP A 141 15.73 3.94 12.54
CA ASP A 141 17.08 4.02 13.08
C ASP A 141 17.66 2.59 13.32
N VAL A 142 16.86 1.55 13.06
CA VAL A 142 17.22 0.15 13.29
C VAL A 142 17.80 -0.50 12.04
N LEU A 143 17.27 -0.18 10.86
CA LEU A 143 17.68 -0.85 9.62
C LEU A 143 17.62 0.12 8.44
N PRO A 144 18.74 0.32 7.70
CA PRO A 144 18.74 1.27 6.60
C PRO A 144 17.97 0.67 5.41
N PHE A 145 16.75 1.17 5.17
CA PHE A 145 15.75 0.57 4.27
C PHE A 145 16.26 0.24 2.86
N LYS A 146 17.16 1.04 2.30
CA LYS A 146 17.73 0.81 0.96
C LYS A 146 18.56 -0.47 0.91
N GLN A 147 19.33 -0.73 1.96
CA GLN A 147 20.14 -1.93 2.11
C GLN A 147 19.25 -3.15 2.35
N VAL A 148 18.17 -2.99 3.13
CA VAL A 148 17.16 -4.04 3.33
C VAL A 148 16.52 -4.44 2.01
N TYR A 149 16.11 -3.45 1.20
CA TYR A 149 15.55 -3.70 -0.11
C TYR A 149 16.58 -4.31 -1.07
N SER A 150 17.85 -3.89 -1.01
CA SER A 150 18.92 -4.49 -1.82
C SER A 150 19.16 -5.96 -1.45
N LEU A 151 19.11 -6.28 -0.16
CA LEU A 151 19.13 -7.67 0.32
C LEU A 151 17.89 -8.41 -0.18
N TYR A 152 16.70 -7.84 -0.04
CA TYR A 152 15.47 -8.45 -0.56
C TYR A 152 15.62 -8.84 -2.04
N LYS A 153 16.06 -7.92 -2.89
CA LYS A 153 16.29 -8.19 -4.32
C LYS A 153 17.37 -9.24 -4.60
N SER A 154 18.43 -9.30 -3.78
CA SER A 154 19.52 -10.27 -4.01
C SER A 154 19.07 -11.70 -3.78
N LEU A 155 17.97 -11.89 -3.04
CA LEU A 155 17.33 -13.17 -2.89
C LEU A 155 16.57 -13.58 -4.18
N GLY A 156 16.20 -12.65 -5.08
CA GLY A 156 15.29 -12.83 -6.25
C GLY A 156 14.03 -11.92 -6.18
N GLU A 157 13.11 -11.95 -7.14
CA GLU A 157 11.76 -11.39 -7.02
C GLU A 157 10.82 -12.08 -8.02
N PRO A 158 9.56 -12.43 -7.68
CA PRO A 158 8.95 -12.42 -6.35
C PRO A 158 9.37 -13.64 -5.50
N HIS A 159 9.35 -13.50 -4.17
CA HIS A 159 9.61 -14.59 -3.23
C HIS A 159 8.38 -15.04 -2.50
N SER A 160 8.25 -16.34 -2.28
CA SER A 160 7.44 -16.81 -1.17
C SER A 160 8.07 -16.39 0.16
N ALA A 161 7.26 -16.19 1.19
CA ALA A 161 7.78 -15.95 2.55
C ALA A 161 8.76 -17.06 3.00
N ARG A 162 8.56 -18.28 2.50
CA ARG A 162 9.42 -19.44 2.72
C ARG A 162 10.82 -19.24 2.15
N ASP A 163 10.94 -18.83 0.89
CA ASP A 163 12.25 -18.64 0.24
C ASP A 163 13.05 -17.54 0.94
N PHE A 164 12.37 -16.47 1.34
CA PHE A 164 12.96 -15.39 2.13
C PHE A 164 13.52 -15.93 3.46
N LEU A 165 12.67 -16.57 4.28
CA LEU A 165 13.08 -17.12 5.58
C LEU A 165 14.23 -18.13 5.47
N SER A 166 14.20 -18.99 4.45
CA SER A 166 15.25 -19.98 4.22
C SER A 166 16.63 -19.36 3.97
N LYS A 167 16.68 -18.14 3.41
CA LYS A 167 17.92 -17.44 3.07
C LYS A 167 18.40 -16.51 4.18
N ILE A 168 17.50 -15.97 5.01
CA ILE A 168 17.87 -15.06 6.11
C ILE A 168 18.14 -15.79 7.44
N CYS A 169 17.59 -16.99 7.66
CA CYS A 169 17.72 -17.75 8.90
C CYS A 169 18.83 -18.82 8.85
N THR A 170 20.05 -18.44 8.46
CA THR A 170 21.19 -19.36 8.29
C THR A 170 22.24 -19.27 9.41
N SER A 171 21.83 -19.28 10.68
CA SER A 171 22.78 -19.39 11.80
C SER A 171 23.09 -20.86 12.09
N PRO A 172 24.37 -21.30 12.08
CA PRO A 172 24.73 -22.64 12.54
C PRO A 172 24.29 -22.83 14.00
N GLY A 173 23.42 -23.81 14.26
CA GLY A 173 22.94 -24.13 15.60
C GLY A 173 21.59 -23.52 16.00
N PHE A 174 21.00 -22.64 15.19
CA PHE A 174 19.58 -22.32 15.31
C PHE A 174 18.80 -23.20 14.35
N PRO A 175 17.80 -23.98 14.81
CA PRO A 175 16.92 -24.64 13.88
C PRO A 175 16.28 -23.56 13.02
N ILE A 176 16.34 -23.74 11.70
CA ILE A 176 15.43 -23.03 10.78
C ILE A 176 14.03 -23.14 11.42
N PRO A 177 13.19 -22.09 11.42
CA PRO A 177 11.78 -22.24 11.76
C PRO A 177 11.16 -23.25 10.79
N CYS A 178 11.31 -24.53 11.09
CA CYS A 178 10.89 -25.62 10.24
C CYS A 178 9.41 -25.82 10.52
N GLU A 179 8.63 -25.73 9.44
CA GLU A 179 7.39 -26.45 9.22
C GLU A 179 7.22 -27.65 10.18
N ASN A 180 6.39 -27.53 11.20
CA ASN A 180 5.73 -28.72 11.72
C ASN A 180 4.80 -29.21 10.61
N ARG A 181 5.19 -30.27 9.89
CA ARG A 181 4.31 -31.04 8.99
C ARG A 181 3.30 -31.87 9.80
N GLY A 182 2.55 -31.20 10.66
CA GLY A 182 1.35 -31.75 11.24
C GLY A 182 0.17 -31.40 10.35
N ASN A 183 -0.76 -32.35 10.16
CA ASN A 183 -2.10 -32.02 9.67
C ASN A 183 -2.81 -31.20 10.74
N PHE A 184 -2.60 -29.89 10.75
CA PHE A 184 -3.33 -28.99 11.63
C PHE A 184 -4.59 -28.52 10.91
N SER A 185 -5.76 -28.79 11.52
CA SER A 185 -7.02 -28.17 11.09
C SER A 185 -6.89 -26.64 11.16
N PRO A 186 -7.39 -25.88 10.18
CA PRO A 186 -7.36 -24.44 10.23
C PRO A 186 -8.06 -23.87 11.47
N GLN A 187 -7.38 -22.99 12.19
CA GLN A 187 -7.89 -22.26 13.33
C GLN A 187 -7.61 -20.76 13.13
N GLN A 188 -8.68 -19.98 13.09
CA GLN A 188 -8.62 -18.53 12.88
C GLN A 188 -7.85 -17.85 14.02
N GLY A 189 -6.87 -17.02 13.68
CA GLY A 189 -6.00 -16.36 14.64
C GLY A 189 -4.77 -17.17 15.07
N VAL A 190 -4.62 -18.41 14.58
CA VAL A 190 -3.45 -19.26 14.83
C VAL A 190 -2.68 -19.54 13.53
N ASN A 191 -3.34 -20.18 12.55
CA ASN A 191 -2.73 -20.56 11.26
C ASN A 191 -3.61 -20.20 10.05
N ALA A 192 -4.70 -19.47 10.29
CA ALA A 192 -5.57 -18.92 9.25
C ALA A 192 -5.86 -17.44 9.55
N ILE A 193 -5.72 -16.60 8.53
CA ILE A 193 -6.07 -15.18 8.58
C ILE A 193 -6.90 -14.82 7.35
N ALA A 194 -7.95 -14.02 7.56
CA ALA A 194 -8.73 -13.47 6.46
C ALA A 194 -7.99 -12.24 5.91
N ILE A 195 -7.57 -12.31 4.65
CA ILE A 195 -6.99 -11.17 3.93
C ILE A 195 -7.87 -10.94 2.71
N GLY A 196 -8.50 -9.76 2.64
CA GLY A 196 -9.32 -9.40 1.49
C GLY A 196 -10.50 -10.36 1.26
N GLY A 197 -11.23 -10.74 2.32
CA GLY A 197 -12.38 -11.66 2.22
C GLY A 197 -12.02 -13.13 1.94
N ASN A 198 -10.76 -13.41 1.62
CA ASN A 198 -10.25 -14.75 1.35
C ASN A 198 -9.54 -15.32 2.58
N LEU A 199 -9.89 -16.54 2.95
CA LEU A 199 -9.22 -17.24 4.05
C LEU A 199 -7.87 -17.76 3.54
N MET A 200 -6.78 -17.16 4.01
CA MET A 200 -5.44 -17.63 3.72
C MET A 200 -4.96 -18.54 4.85
N TYR A 201 -4.44 -19.72 4.48
CA TYR A 201 -3.88 -20.69 5.40
C TYR A 201 -2.36 -20.69 5.28
N LEU A 202 -1.68 -20.56 6.41
CA LEU A 202 -0.24 -20.80 6.49
C LEU A 202 -0.04 -22.31 6.61
N THR A 203 0.16 -22.99 5.48
CA THR A 203 0.56 -24.40 5.46
C THR A 203 2.03 -24.50 5.88
N GLY A 204 2.25 -24.58 7.20
CA GLY A 204 3.57 -24.56 7.82
C GLY A 204 3.76 -23.29 8.65
N VAL A 205 3.85 -23.46 9.97
CA VAL A 205 3.84 -22.35 10.93
C VAL A 205 5.13 -21.53 10.85
N VAL A 206 4.99 -20.21 10.62
CA VAL A 206 6.03 -19.21 10.90
C VAL A 206 5.71 -18.57 12.25
N PHE A 207 6.40 -19.00 13.32
CA PHE A 207 6.47 -18.22 14.54
C PHE A 207 7.69 -17.30 14.45
N SER A 208 7.47 -16.02 14.19
CA SER A 208 8.48 -15.00 14.50
C SER A 208 8.07 -14.30 15.79
N ARG A 209 8.77 -14.61 16.88
CA ARG A 209 8.72 -13.83 18.12
C ARG A 209 9.56 -12.57 17.92
N PHE A 210 9.12 -11.67 17.03
CA PHE A 210 9.55 -10.27 17.06
C PHE A 210 8.66 -9.59 18.07
N LEU A 211 9.20 -9.41 19.29
CA LEU A 211 8.79 -8.54 20.40
C LEU A 211 9.23 -9.21 21.71
N LYS A 212 10.44 -8.87 22.13
CA LYS A 212 10.74 -8.50 23.51
C LYS A 212 11.47 -7.17 23.46
#